data_AF-A0A2V5Z4L5-F1
#
_entry.id   AF-A0A2V5Z4L5-F1
#
_cell.length_a   1.000
_cell.length_b   1.000
_cell.length_c   1.000
_cell.angle_alpha   90.00
_cell.angle_beta   90.00
_cell.angle_gamma   90.00
#
_symmetry.space_group_name_H-M   'P 1'
#
loop_
_entity.id
_entity.type
_entity.pdbx_description
1 polymer ?
#
loop_
_entity_poly.entity_id
_entity_poly.type
_entity_poly.pdbx_seq_one_letter_code
_entity_poly.pdbx_strand_id
1 'polypeptide(L)'
;MVEGTREIIKDRRMKFSVFAIVGVWLWSAVVPADAQVNVTQFHNHESRDGLYIDSAFTQGAAANLTRDLNFDGTIVGNAYAQPLYIEGGLKGKAMIIMATESNNVYALDAVDGSIIWQRNVGEPVSAEDLICTKLDPMGITGTPIVDLGSRALFFDAMITPDGGETKKHLLFSLNVDTGDVNLGWPIDVEATASYNGVDFIAAIQQQRPALGIVGNILYVGYGSMMDCSPYHGWLVGVPIDNPAKVTAWAAATKTHGGAIWGVGGIASDGKNPFVTTGNTFSPPDWQDGEAVIRFLPGPIFSGSPADYWVPEDWLTLDSFDWDLGSSGPLLVDVPVATPSHLVVTLGKDRRMNVVNRDNLGGISAPVAVSIVADTTIIQAAVTYRTKQDTYVAFRANNDGNTVLSARRITATNPPTIATGWDVNRGAGGCGSPFVTSTDGTNNMIVWVVGTEDHATEGDQRLHGYDGNTGAVVYDGGGSNEVMAGTHYYSTTGIVARGHIYVAGDNKVYAFAAPEPTPTPTPTPTPRPTPTPRPRPTPAPRP
;
A
#
# COMPACT_ATOMS: atom_id res chain seq x y z
N MET A 1 -71.02 -44.57 10.79
CA MET A 1 -70.65 -43.43 11.66
C MET A 1 -69.79 -42.48 10.83
N VAL A 2 -70.11 -41.19 10.88
CA VAL A 2 -69.21 -39.99 10.85
C VAL A 2 -67.72 -40.29 10.53
N GLU A 3 -67.03 -39.66 9.59
CA GLU A 3 -67.38 -38.77 8.45
C GLU A 3 -66.15 -38.81 7.48
N GLY A 4 -66.28 -38.75 6.14
CA GLY A 4 -66.09 -37.52 5.35
C GLY A 4 -64.64 -36.99 5.31
N THR A 5 -63.93 -36.78 4.18
CA THR A 5 -64.20 -36.97 2.73
C THR A 5 -62.83 -36.96 2.00
N ARG A 6 -62.54 -37.81 1.00
CA ARG A 6 -62.73 -37.63 -0.47
C ARG A 6 -62.06 -36.36 -1.07
N GLU A 7 -61.45 -36.33 -2.26
CA GLU A 7 -61.11 -37.30 -3.35
C GLU A 7 -60.12 -36.55 -4.33
N ILE A 8 -59.31 -37.10 -5.27
CA ILE A 8 -58.73 -38.43 -5.61
C ILE A 8 -57.90 -38.32 -6.94
N ILE A 9 -57.16 -39.37 -7.36
CA ILE A 9 -56.70 -39.64 -8.78
C ILE A 9 -55.55 -38.76 -9.35
N LYS A 10 -54.54 -39.23 -10.12
CA LYS A 10 -54.10 -40.59 -10.56
C LYS A 10 -52.61 -40.66 -11.00
N ASP A 11 -52.12 -41.90 -11.08
CA ASP A 11 -51.09 -42.46 -11.99
C ASP A 11 -50.06 -41.53 -12.66
N ARG A 12 -48.79 -41.68 -12.26
CA ARG A 12 -47.62 -41.41 -13.12
C ARG A 12 -47.26 -42.69 -13.90
N ARG A 13 -47.29 -42.65 -15.23
CA ARG A 13 -46.55 -43.61 -16.09
C ARG A 13 -45.35 -42.93 -16.75
N MET A 14 -44.23 -43.65 -16.75
CA MET A 14 -42.91 -43.22 -17.22
C MET A 14 -42.84 -43.06 -18.74
N LYS A 15 -42.16 -42.00 -19.23
CA LYS A 15 -41.54 -41.92 -20.56
C LYS A 15 -40.45 -40.83 -20.62
N PHE A 16 -39.53 -40.98 -21.56
CA PHE A 16 -38.33 -40.16 -21.74
C PHE A 16 -38.64 -38.74 -22.24
N SER A 17 -37.77 -37.77 -21.91
CA SER A 17 -37.54 -36.56 -22.71
C SER A 17 -36.13 -35.98 -22.49
N VAL A 18 -35.42 -35.79 -23.62
CA VAL A 18 -34.40 -34.79 -23.96
C VAL A 18 -33.64 -34.07 -22.82
N PHE A 19 -32.30 -34.21 -22.83
CA PHE A 19 -31.40 -33.27 -22.14
C PHE A 19 -31.50 -31.87 -22.75
N ALA A 20 -31.94 -30.88 -21.97
CA ALA A 20 -31.79 -29.47 -22.32
C ALA A 20 -30.45 -28.95 -21.77
N ILE A 21 -29.53 -28.56 -22.66
CA ILE A 21 -28.31 -27.85 -22.28
C ILE A 21 -28.69 -26.42 -21.92
N VAL A 22 -28.85 -26.14 -20.62
CA VAL A 22 -28.94 -24.77 -20.11
C VAL A 22 -27.54 -24.18 -20.11
N GLY A 23 -27.20 -23.45 -21.18
CA GLY A 23 -25.98 -22.68 -21.24
C GLY A 23 -26.03 -21.56 -20.19
N VAL A 24 -25.27 -21.72 -19.10
CA VAL A 24 -25.10 -20.67 -18.10
C VAL A 24 -24.25 -19.56 -18.72
N TRP A 25 -24.93 -18.58 -19.33
CA TRP A 25 -24.32 -17.30 -19.67
C TRP A 25 -23.97 -16.59 -18.37
N LEU A 26 -22.73 -16.75 -17.95
CA LEU A 26 -22.09 -15.86 -16.98
C LEU A 26 -22.13 -14.44 -17.56
N TRP A 27 -23.13 -13.67 -17.15
CA TRP A 27 -23.08 -12.21 -17.26
C TRP A 27 -21.98 -11.75 -16.32
N SER A 28 -20.77 -11.60 -16.85
CA SER A 28 -19.77 -10.74 -16.23
C SER A 28 -20.40 -9.35 -16.12
N ALA A 29 -20.81 -8.99 -14.91
CA ALA A 29 -21.32 -7.66 -14.63
C ALA A 29 -20.21 -6.67 -14.95
N VAL A 30 -20.35 -5.93 -16.04
CA VAL A 30 -19.61 -4.70 -16.26
C VAL A 30 -20.17 -3.70 -15.26
N VAL A 31 -19.67 -3.78 -14.03
CA VAL A 31 -19.81 -2.72 -13.03
C VAL A 31 -19.27 -1.46 -13.71
N PRO A 32 -20.00 -0.33 -13.69
CA PRO A 32 -19.42 0.93 -14.13
C PRO A 32 -18.11 1.16 -13.37
N ALA A 33 -17.05 1.53 -14.09
CA ALA A 33 -15.81 1.97 -13.46
C ALA A 33 -16.03 3.39 -12.92
N ASP A 34 -16.82 3.49 -11.84
CA ASP A 34 -16.70 4.60 -10.91
C ASP A 34 -15.25 4.61 -10.44
N ALA A 35 -14.51 5.69 -10.77
CA ALA A 35 -13.08 5.76 -10.49
C ALA A 35 -12.81 5.52 -9.00
N GLN A 36 -11.77 4.74 -8.69
CA GLN A 36 -11.36 4.51 -7.32
C GLN A 36 -10.76 5.81 -6.78
N VAL A 37 -11.37 6.38 -5.73
CA VAL A 37 -10.99 7.73 -5.25
C VAL A 37 -10.38 7.76 -3.86
N ASN A 38 -10.84 6.90 -2.94
CA ASN A 38 -10.26 6.87 -1.60
C ASN A 38 -8.96 6.10 -1.60
N VAL A 39 -7.92 6.70 -1.03
CA VAL A 39 -6.64 6.07 -0.70
C VAL A 39 -6.52 6.12 0.81
N THR A 40 -7.04 5.09 1.49
CA THR A 40 -7.22 5.06 2.95
C THR A 40 -5.97 4.62 3.72
N GLN A 41 -4.95 4.13 3.03
CA GLN A 41 -3.76 3.51 3.61
C GLN A 41 -2.57 3.55 2.65
N PHE A 42 -1.39 3.24 3.19
CA PHE A 42 -0.17 3.04 2.41
C PHE A 42 -0.36 2.02 1.28
N HIS A 43 0.06 2.37 0.07
CA HIS A 43 -0.06 1.57 -1.15
C HIS A 43 -1.50 1.12 -1.47
N ASN A 44 -2.49 1.93 -1.09
CA ASN A 44 -3.92 1.86 -1.45
C ASN A 44 -4.70 0.64 -0.90
N HIS A 45 -4.20 -0.57 -1.12
CA HIS A 45 -4.87 -1.84 -0.81
C HIS A 45 -4.19 -2.59 0.34
N GLU A 46 -4.91 -3.54 0.95
CA GLU A 46 -4.36 -4.42 2.01
C GLU A 46 -3.29 -5.40 1.50
N SER A 47 -3.29 -5.69 0.21
CA SER A 47 -2.20 -6.39 -0.51
C SER A 47 -0.87 -5.65 -0.49
N ARG A 48 -0.89 -4.32 -0.23
CA ARG A 48 0.20 -3.35 -0.43
C ARG A 48 0.66 -3.22 -1.89
N ASP A 49 -0.22 -3.54 -2.84
CA ASP A 49 0.14 -3.57 -4.27
C ASP A 49 0.57 -2.22 -4.88
N GLY A 50 0.14 -1.08 -4.31
CA GLY A 50 0.49 0.25 -4.79
C GLY A 50 -0.13 0.60 -6.14
N LEU A 51 -1.19 -0.10 -6.55
CA LEU A 51 -1.91 0.14 -7.79
C LEU A 51 -3.07 1.11 -7.59
N TYR A 52 -3.10 2.15 -8.42
CA TYR A 52 -4.15 3.16 -8.50
C TYR A 52 -4.82 3.10 -9.87
N ILE A 53 -6.16 3.02 -9.88
CA ILE A 53 -6.95 2.90 -11.11
C ILE A 53 -7.69 4.23 -11.38
N ASP A 54 -7.14 5.02 -12.29
CA ASP A 54 -7.70 6.32 -12.70
C ASP A 54 -7.56 6.48 -14.22
N SER A 55 -8.67 6.76 -14.90
CA SER A 55 -8.79 6.79 -16.36
C SER A 55 -8.05 7.96 -17.01
N ALA A 56 -7.63 8.97 -16.26
CA ALA A 56 -6.79 10.05 -16.76
C ALA A 56 -5.38 9.57 -17.16
N PHE A 57 -4.84 8.55 -16.49
CA PHE A 57 -3.44 8.11 -16.62
C PHE A 57 -3.19 7.19 -17.83
N THR A 58 -3.60 7.66 -19.01
CA THR A 58 -3.07 7.14 -20.27
C THR A 58 -1.59 7.51 -20.41
N GLN A 59 -0.80 6.71 -21.14
CA GLN A 59 0.62 7.03 -21.39
C GLN A 59 0.80 8.40 -22.07
N GLY A 60 -0.12 8.79 -22.96
CA GLY A 60 -0.09 10.10 -23.63
C GLY A 60 -0.39 11.27 -22.70
N ALA A 61 -1.29 11.12 -21.74
CA ALA A 61 -1.57 12.14 -20.73
C ALA A 61 -0.44 12.22 -19.69
N ALA A 62 0.06 11.08 -19.21
CA ALA A 62 1.19 10.98 -18.29
C ALA A 62 2.47 11.60 -18.83
N ALA A 63 2.76 11.46 -20.12
CA ALA A 63 3.88 12.14 -20.78
C ALA A 63 3.76 13.68 -20.83
N ASN A 64 2.57 14.21 -20.51
CA ASN A 64 2.27 15.64 -20.44
C ASN A 64 1.77 16.04 -19.03
N LEU A 65 2.11 15.25 -18.00
CA LEU A 65 1.84 15.57 -16.60
C LEU A 65 2.52 16.89 -16.23
N THR A 66 1.83 17.79 -15.53
CA THR A 66 2.39 19.05 -15.03
C THR A 66 2.09 19.22 -13.57
N ARG A 67 2.99 19.87 -12.82
CA ARG A 67 2.69 20.25 -11.44
C ARG A 67 1.52 21.24 -11.43
N ASP A 68 0.51 21.00 -10.59
CA ASP A 68 -0.49 22.04 -10.34
C ASP A 68 0.12 23.12 -9.45
N LEU A 69 0.06 24.36 -9.94
CA LEU A 69 0.57 25.55 -9.25
C LEU A 69 -0.54 26.30 -8.50
N ASN A 70 -1.79 25.84 -8.60
CA ASN A 70 -2.91 26.31 -7.78
C ASN A 70 -3.00 25.57 -6.43
N PHE A 71 -2.40 24.38 -6.33
CA PHE A 71 -2.32 23.59 -5.11
C PHE A 71 -1.13 24.02 -4.23
N ASP A 72 -1.40 24.58 -3.05
CA ASP A 72 -0.41 24.98 -2.06
C ASP A 72 -0.60 24.23 -0.73
N GLY A 73 -0.34 22.91 -0.76
CA GLY A 73 -0.40 22.03 0.41
C GLY A 73 0.74 22.23 1.41
N THR A 74 0.92 23.45 1.92
CA THR A 74 1.95 23.78 2.91
C THR A 74 1.62 23.17 4.28
N ILE A 75 2.59 22.45 4.86
CA ILE A 75 2.55 21.77 6.17
C ILE A 75 3.80 22.13 6.99
N VAL A 76 3.98 21.57 8.19
CA VAL A 76 5.19 21.79 9.01
C VAL A 76 5.72 20.45 9.53
N GLY A 77 7.03 20.24 9.34
CA GLY A 77 7.77 19.05 9.79
C GLY A 77 8.15 18.10 8.66
N ASN A 78 8.95 17.10 9.02
CA ASN A 78 9.48 16.12 8.07
C ASN A 78 8.39 15.11 7.66
N ALA A 79 8.37 14.71 6.39
CA ALA A 79 7.26 14.00 5.76
C ALA A 79 7.62 12.57 5.31
N TYR A 80 7.84 11.66 6.27
CA TYR A 80 8.13 10.26 5.96
C TYR A 80 6.88 9.43 5.60
N ALA A 81 5.72 9.74 6.18
CA ALA A 81 4.47 9.07 5.86
C ALA A 81 4.00 9.34 4.42
N GLN A 82 3.39 8.36 3.77
CA GLN A 82 2.63 8.60 2.53
C GLN A 82 1.37 9.41 2.86
N PRO A 83 0.97 10.41 2.04
CA PRO A 83 -0.33 11.06 2.19
C PRO A 83 -1.48 10.04 1.98
N LEU A 84 -2.67 10.39 2.45
CA LEU A 84 -3.92 9.67 2.18
C LEU A 84 -4.91 10.58 1.44
N TYR A 85 -5.81 10.02 0.64
CA TYR A 85 -6.88 10.77 -0.06
C TYR A 85 -8.25 10.30 0.43
N ILE A 86 -9.06 11.20 0.99
CA ILE A 86 -10.36 10.87 1.55
C ILE A 86 -11.46 11.71 0.87
N GLU A 87 -12.41 11.02 0.25
CA GLU A 87 -13.61 11.62 -0.35
C GLU A 87 -14.67 11.97 0.70
N GLY A 88 -15.56 12.88 0.29
CA GLY A 88 -16.78 13.20 1.05
C GLY A 88 -16.53 13.74 2.46
N GLY A 89 -15.42 14.44 2.68
CA GLY A 89 -15.08 15.09 3.95
C GLY A 89 -15.93 16.31 4.25
N LEU A 90 -15.39 17.27 5.01
CA LEU A 90 -16.17 18.41 5.52
C LEU A 90 -16.86 19.19 4.39
N LYS A 91 -18.20 19.28 4.45
CA LYS A 91 -19.09 19.86 3.42
C LYS A 91 -19.07 19.14 2.06
N GLY A 92 -18.64 17.88 2.01
CA GLY A 92 -18.53 17.08 0.79
C GLY A 92 -17.29 17.38 -0.05
N LYS A 93 -16.29 18.07 0.52
CA LYS A 93 -14.97 18.27 -0.11
C LYS A 93 -14.11 17.01 0.05
N ALA A 94 -13.35 16.66 -0.98
CA ALA A 94 -12.26 15.71 -0.84
C ALA A 94 -11.05 16.36 -0.15
N MET A 95 -10.26 15.56 0.55
CA MET A 95 -9.13 16.06 1.36
C MET A 95 -7.92 15.13 1.33
N ILE A 96 -6.73 15.73 1.35
CA ILE A 96 -5.47 15.03 1.59
C ILE A 96 -5.21 15.01 3.09
N ILE A 97 -5.04 13.82 3.67
CA ILE A 97 -4.54 13.69 5.04
C ILE A 97 -3.02 13.52 5.00
N MET A 98 -2.30 14.28 5.82
CA MET A 98 -0.85 14.21 5.94
C MET A 98 -0.42 14.28 7.40
N ALA A 99 0.59 13.50 7.79
CA ALA A 99 1.18 13.51 9.14
C ALA A 99 2.70 13.70 9.06
N THR A 100 3.31 14.33 10.07
CA THR A 100 4.74 14.66 10.08
C THR A 100 5.45 14.26 11.38
N GLU A 101 6.79 14.15 11.32
CA GLU A 101 7.66 13.95 12.49
C GLU A 101 7.51 15.04 13.56
N SER A 102 6.96 16.21 13.20
CA SER A 102 6.61 17.26 14.16
C SER A 102 5.29 17.01 14.91
N ASN A 103 4.79 15.77 14.89
CA ASN A 103 3.51 15.35 15.49
C ASN A 103 2.30 16.19 15.05
N ASN A 104 2.37 16.75 13.84
CA ASN A 104 1.27 17.47 13.21
C ASN A 104 0.53 16.56 12.24
N VAL A 105 -0.79 16.58 12.30
CA VAL A 105 -1.68 15.96 11.32
C VAL A 105 -2.54 17.05 10.67
N TYR A 106 -2.63 17.01 9.35
CA TYR A 106 -3.35 17.98 8.53
C TYR A 106 -4.43 17.28 7.71
N ALA A 107 -5.58 17.92 7.56
CA ALA A 107 -6.45 17.73 6.40
C ALA A 107 -6.34 18.97 5.51
N LEU A 108 -5.84 18.77 4.30
CA LEU A 108 -5.71 19.78 3.26
C LEU A 108 -6.83 19.60 2.24
N ASP A 109 -7.35 20.68 1.68
CA ASP A 109 -8.29 20.62 0.57
C ASP A 109 -7.62 19.99 -0.66
N ALA A 110 -8.24 18.97 -1.26
CA ALA A 110 -7.67 18.28 -2.40
C ALA A 110 -7.58 19.15 -3.69
N VAL A 111 -8.26 20.31 -3.73
CA VAL A 111 -8.29 21.22 -4.89
C VAL A 111 -7.22 22.30 -4.81
N ASP A 112 -7.03 22.95 -3.66
CA ASP A 112 -6.13 24.10 -3.51
C ASP A 112 -5.04 23.94 -2.42
N GLY A 113 -5.05 22.82 -1.69
CA GLY A 113 -4.09 22.53 -0.62
C GLY A 113 -4.34 23.30 0.68
N SER A 114 -5.37 24.15 0.77
CA SER A 114 -5.64 24.93 1.97
C SER A 114 -6.05 24.06 3.16
N ILE A 115 -5.59 24.42 4.37
CA ILE A 115 -5.85 23.64 5.58
C ILE A 115 -7.34 23.71 5.96
N ILE A 116 -8.01 22.55 5.92
CA ILE A 116 -9.38 22.35 6.42
C ILE A 116 -9.35 22.26 7.95
N TRP A 117 -8.47 21.41 8.48
CA TRP A 117 -8.14 21.32 9.90
C TRP A 117 -6.67 20.89 10.08
N GLN A 118 -6.07 21.27 11.21
CA GLN A 118 -4.75 20.80 11.62
C GLN A 118 -4.76 20.43 13.10
N ARG A 119 -3.97 19.44 13.50
CA ARG A 119 -3.87 18.97 14.87
C ARG A 119 -2.43 18.60 15.21
N ASN A 120 -1.83 19.30 16.17
CA ASN A 120 -0.67 18.75 16.89
C ASN A 120 -1.17 17.81 17.99
N VAL A 121 -0.48 16.68 18.20
CA VAL A 121 -0.86 15.67 19.21
C VAL A 121 0.04 15.60 20.45
N GLY A 122 1.19 16.28 20.43
CA GLY A 122 2.17 16.30 21.52
C GLY A 122 3.58 16.64 21.00
N GLU A 123 4.48 17.06 21.89
CA GLU A 123 5.85 17.39 21.49
C GLU A 123 6.58 16.11 21.00
N PRO A 124 7.20 16.12 19.80
CA PRO A 124 7.98 15.00 19.30
C PRO A 124 9.31 14.88 20.05
N VAL A 125 9.98 13.73 19.94
CA VAL A 125 11.21 13.46 20.69
C VAL A 125 12.43 13.91 19.88
N SER A 126 13.31 14.74 20.47
CA SER A 126 14.57 15.20 19.83
C SER A 126 15.47 14.02 19.49
N ALA A 127 16.27 14.11 18.41
CA ALA A 127 17.25 13.07 18.11
C ALA A 127 18.32 12.93 19.20
N GLU A 128 18.61 13.98 19.97
CA GLU A 128 19.61 13.94 21.06
C GLU A 128 19.13 13.13 22.28
N ASP A 129 17.81 12.95 22.43
CA ASP A 129 17.19 12.17 23.49
C ASP A 129 17.13 10.67 23.18
N LEU A 130 17.45 10.27 21.94
CA LEU A 130 17.22 8.94 21.38
C LEU A 130 18.53 8.22 21.02
N ILE A 131 18.58 6.91 21.25
CA ILE A 131 19.76 6.10 20.94
C ILE A 131 19.69 5.64 19.48
N CYS A 132 20.58 6.17 18.64
CA CYS A 132 20.75 5.79 17.23
C CYS A 132 19.51 5.99 16.32
N THR A 133 18.67 7.00 16.58
CA THR A 133 17.69 7.43 15.57
C THR A 133 18.39 8.07 14.36
N LYS A 134 17.70 8.05 13.20
CA LYS A 134 18.04 8.87 12.02
C LYS A 134 17.05 10.01 11.77
N LEU A 135 16.05 10.14 12.65
CA LEU A 135 14.97 11.12 12.55
C LEU A 135 15.18 12.21 13.59
N ASP A 136 15.14 13.46 13.17
CA ASP A 136 15.22 14.63 14.04
C ASP A 136 14.12 15.66 13.70
N PRO A 137 13.12 15.87 14.57
CA PRO A 137 12.76 15.00 15.69
C PRO A 137 12.14 13.67 15.20
N MET A 138 11.72 12.80 16.12
CA MET A 138 10.92 11.61 15.84
C MET A 138 9.51 11.75 16.42
N GLY A 139 8.49 11.51 15.58
CA GLY A 139 7.07 11.72 15.87
C GLY A 139 6.18 10.72 15.12
N ILE A 140 5.49 11.14 14.06
CA ILE A 140 4.66 10.29 13.20
C ILE A 140 5.41 9.90 11.92
N THR A 141 6.16 8.78 11.97
CA THR A 141 6.89 8.23 10.81
C THR A 141 6.03 7.27 9.99
N GLY A 142 5.33 6.35 10.66
CA GLY A 142 4.50 5.33 10.01
C GLY A 142 3.32 5.95 9.26
N THR A 143 2.99 5.40 8.09
CA THR A 143 1.84 5.90 7.31
C THR A 143 0.53 5.59 8.05
N PRO A 144 -0.32 6.61 8.30
CA PRO A 144 -1.63 6.44 8.92
C PRO A 144 -2.59 5.53 8.13
N ILE A 145 -3.70 5.16 8.75
CA ILE A 145 -4.79 4.42 8.11
C ILE A 145 -6.17 4.97 8.50
N VAL A 146 -7.11 5.00 7.56
CA VAL A 146 -8.50 5.45 7.79
C VAL A 146 -9.48 4.30 7.64
N ASP A 147 -10.29 4.04 8.68
CA ASP A 147 -11.54 3.32 8.50
C ASP A 147 -12.62 4.29 8.02
N LEU A 148 -13.10 4.09 6.79
CA LEU A 148 -14.19 4.88 6.20
C LEU A 148 -15.56 4.59 6.83
N GLY A 149 -15.74 3.45 7.52
CA GLY A 149 -16.99 3.06 8.15
C GLY A 149 -17.31 3.90 9.39
N SER A 150 -16.34 4.05 10.28
CA SER A 150 -16.40 4.95 11.45
C SER A 150 -15.91 6.38 11.16
N ARG A 151 -15.24 6.59 10.00
CA ARG A 151 -14.52 7.82 9.63
C ARG A 151 -13.44 8.21 10.66
N ALA A 152 -12.74 7.19 11.13
CA ALA A 152 -11.65 7.30 12.08
C ALA A 152 -10.29 7.14 11.38
N LEU A 153 -9.38 8.08 11.66
CA LEU A 153 -7.98 8.12 11.22
C LEU A 153 -7.10 7.62 12.38
N PHE A 154 -6.24 6.64 12.13
CA PHE A 154 -5.35 6.03 13.12
C PHE A 154 -3.87 6.17 12.74
N PHE A 155 -3.03 6.43 13.72
CA PHE A 155 -1.57 6.53 13.61
C PHE A 155 -0.92 6.33 14.98
N ASP A 156 0.38 6.02 14.99
CA ASP A 156 1.23 6.16 16.16
C ASP A 156 1.90 7.54 16.15
N ALA A 157 2.14 8.12 17.32
CA ALA A 157 2.99 9.28 17.49
C ALA A 157 3.97 9.04 18.65
N MET A 158 5.27 9.21 18.39
CA MET A 158 6.28 9.27 19.43
C MET A 158 6.27 10.64 20.11
N ILE A 159 6.02 10.68 21.41
CA ILE A 159 5.81 11.93 22.19
C ILE A 159 6.67 11.95 23.45
N THR A 160 7.18 13.13 23.80
CA THR A 160 7.69 13.45 25.15
C THR A 160 6.80 14.49 25.85
N PRO A 161 6.33 14.25 27.09
CA PRO A 161 5.55 15.20 27.86
C PRO A 161 6.39 16.19 28.71
N ASP A 162 7.70 15.96 28.79
CA ASP A 162 8.61 16.54 29.78
C ASP A 162 9.95 17.02 29.20
N GLY A 163 10.05 17.14 27.87
CA GLY A 163 11.20 17.73 27.19
C GLY A 163 12.41 16.81 27.10
N GLY A 164 12.15 15.52 26.86
CA GLY A 164 13.16 14.51 26.55
C GLY A 164 13.25 13.36 27.54
N GLU A 165 12.84 13.54 28.82
CA GLU A 165 13.04 12.51 29.85
C GLU A 165 12.16 11.25 29.61
N THR A 166 10.84 11.42 29.54
CA THR A 166 9.90 10.35 29.20
C THR A 166 9.67 10.30 27.70
N LYS A 167 9.76 9.10 27.12
CA LYS A 167 9.32 8.80 25.75
C LYS A 167 8.06 7.94 25.80
N LYS A 168 7.13 8.15 24.87
CA LYS A 168 5.92 7.31 24.71
C LYS A 168 5.60 7.10 23.24
N HIS A 169 5.28 5.86 22.88
CA HIS A 169 4.46 5.57 21.70
C HIS A 169 2.99 5.69 22.11
N LEU A 170 2.28 6.65 21.52
CA LEU A 170 0.85 6.84 21.72
C LEU A 170 0.11 6.55 20.42
N LEU A 171 -0.78 5.56 20.43
CA LEU A 171 -1.70 5.32 19.33
C LEU A 171 -2.87 6.29 19.43
N PHE A 172 -3.14 7.03 18.35
CA PHE A 172 -4.26 7.96 18.26
C PHE A 172 -5.37 7.41 17.36
N SER A 173 -6.58 7.90 17.64
CA SER A 173 -7.67 7.90 16.68
C SER A 173 -8.27 9.30 16.62
N LEU A 174 -8.30 9.90 15.43
CA LEU A 174 -8.98 11.17 15.18
C LEU A 174 -10.25 10.94 14.33
N ASN A 175 -11.26 11.78 14.50
CA ASN A 175 -12.30 11.92 13.47
C ASN A 175 -11.67 12.56 12.22
N VAL A 176 -11.73 11.89 11.08
CA VAL A 176 -11.02 12.32 9.86
C VAL A 176 -11.60 13.62 9.26
N ASP A 177 -12.84 13.98 9.60
CA ASP A 177 -13.52 15.17 9.08
C ASP A 177 -13.31 16.43 9.95
N THR A 178 -12.89 16.28 11.21
CA THR A 178 -12.71 17.41 12.15
C THR A 178 -11.34 17.51 12.83
N GLY A 179 -10.56 16.43 12.91
CA GLY A 179 -9.29 16.38 13.66
C GLY A 179 -9.46 16.28 15.18
N ASP A 180 -10.68 16.00 15.68
CA ASP A 180 -10.94 15.75 17.10
C ASP A 180 -10.52 14.33 17.50
N VAL A 181 -9.99 14.16 18.72
CA VAL A 181 -9.63 12.83 19.25
C VAL A 181 -10.89 12.03 19.57
N ASN A 182 -10.99 10.81 19.04
CA ASN A 182 -12.11 9.91 19.28
C ASN A 182 -12.13 9.40 20.74
N LEU A 183 -13.33 9.12 21.26
CA LEU A 183 -13.51 8.65 22.63
C LEU A 183 -12.76 7.33 22.88
N GLY A 184 -11.98 7.26 23.96
CA GLY A 184 -11.18 6.10 24.33
C GLY A 184 -9.73 6.12 23.82
N TRP A 185 -9.32 7.19 23.16
CA TRP A 185 -7.97 7.40 22.63
C TRP A 185 -7.31 8.66 23.24
N PRO A 186 -5.98 8.81 23.23
CA PRO A 186 -4.98 7.84 22.75
C PRO A 186 -4.81 6.63 23.67
N ILE A 187 -4.15 5.59 23.15
CA ILE A 187 -3.69 4.42 23.88
C ILE A 187 -2.18 4.50 24.07
N ASP A 188 -1.73 4.33 25.31
CA ASP A 188 -0.32 4.27 25.70
C ASP A 188 0.20 2.83 25.53
N VAL A 189 1.14 2.64 24.59
CA VAL A 189 1.59 1.30 24.16
C VAL A 189 2.45 0.64 25.24
N GLU A 190 3.36 1.39 25.87
CA GLU A 190 4.19 0.89 26.98
C GLU A 190 3.34 0.53 28.21
N ALA A 191 2.25 1.26 28.47
CA ALA A 191 1.32 0.92 29.54
C ALA A 191 0.37 -0.26 29.24
N THR A 192 0.38 -0.85 28.03
CA THR A 192 -0.63 -1.85 27.61
C THR A 192 -0.10 -3.07 26.85
N ALA A 193 1.05 -3.00 26.20
CA ALA A 193 1.61 -4.09 25.39
C ALA A 193 2.66 -4.90 26.16
N SER A 194 2.37 -6.18 26.38
CA SER A 194 3.35 -7.17 26.84
C SER A 194 3.08 -8.54 26.21
N TYR A 195 4.12 -9.36 26.06
CA TYR A 195 4.04 -10.68 25.42
C TYR A 195 5.04 -11.65 26.05
N ASN A 196 4.55 -12.82 26.50
CA ASN A 196 5.34 -13.90 27.13
C ASN A 196 6.26 -13.49 28.31
N GLY A 197 6.00 -12.34 28.95
CA GLY A 197 6.82 -11.82 30.05
C GLY A 197 7.90 -10.81 29.63
N VAL A 198 7.91 -10.41 28.35
CA VAL A 198 8.56 -9.19 27.86
C VAL A 198 7.51 -8.07 27.84
N ASP A 199 7.85 -6.90 28.39
CA ASP A 199 7.03 -5.69 28.33
C ASP A 199 7.53 -4.76 27.22
N PHE A 200 6.66 -3.96 26.60
CA PHE A 200 7.04 -2.97 25.61
C PHE A 200 7.74 -1.77 26.27
N ILE A 201 8.85 -1.30 25.71
CA ILE A 201 9.62 -0.14 26.21
C ILE A 201 9.76 0.86 25.07
N ALA A 202 9.08 2.01 25.14
CA ALA A 202 9.00 2.96 24.02
C ALA A 202 10.36 3.61 23.71
N ALA A 203 11.21 3.84 24.72
CA ALA A 203 12.50 4.51 24.56
C ALA A 203 13.53 3.76 23.68
N ILE A 204 13.27 2.50 23.30
CA ILE A 204 14.16 1.66 22.46
C ILE A 204 13.47 1.11 21.20
N GLN A 205 12.27 1.61 20.87
CA GLN A 205 11.45 1.14 19.77
C GLN A 205 11.21 2.27 18.75
N GLN A 206 10.98 1.91 17.49
CA GLN A 206 10.62 2.85 16.43
C GLN A 206 9.38 2.36 15.67
N GLN A 207 8.37 3.23 15.56
CA GLN A 207 7.18 3.01 14.73
C GLN A 207 7.39 3.61 13.34
N ARG A 208 7.92 2.79 12.43
CA ARG A 208 8.16 3.11 11.00
C ARG A 208 7.23 2.41 10.00
N PRO A 209 6.74 1.16 10.24
CA PRO A 209 5.78 0.50 9.35
C PRO A 209 4.48 1.28 9.10
N ALA A 210 3.92 1.17 7.90
CA ALA A 210 2.54 1.56 7.66
C ALA A 210 1.54 0.73 8.47
N LEU A 211 0.56 1.39 9.08
CA LEU A 211 -0.49 0.74 9.86
C LEU A 211 -1.47 -0.05 8.97
N GLY A 212 -2.06 -1.11 9.50
CA GLY A 212 -3.06 -1.94 8.83
C GLY A 212 -4.33 -2.11 9.66
N ILE A 213 -5.47 -2.38 9.02
CA ILE A 213 -6.72 -2.77 9.69
C ILE A 213 -7.16 -4.11 9.10
N VAL A 214 -7.51 -5.07 9.94
CA VAL A 214 -8.09 -6.36 9.50
C VAL A 214 -9.35 -6.64 10.31
N GLY A 215 -10.49 -6.61 9.62
CA GLY A 215 -11.81 -6.62 10.26
C GLY A 215 -12.02 -5.36 11.12
N ASN A 216 -12.03 -5.54 12.44
CA ASN A 216 -12.24 -4.49 13.44
C ASN A 216 -10.99 -4.22 14.30
N ILE A 217 -9.83 -4.75 13.92
CA ILE A 217 -8.58 -4.61 14.68
C ILE A 217 -7.59 -3.76 13.88
N LEU A 218 -7.11 -2.68 14.50
CA LEU A 218 -5.97 -1.90 14.06
C LEU A 218 -4.68 -2.65 14.42
N TYR A 219 -3.73 -2.75 13.49
CA TYR A 219 -2.44 -3.40 13.67
C TYR A 219 -1.30 -2.41 13.44
N VAL A 220 -0.37 -2.37 14.39
CA VAL A 220 0.77 -1.45 14.39
C VAL A 220 2.07 -2.22 14.63
N GLY A 221 3.05 -2.02 13.75
CA GLY A 221 4.34 -2.69 13.77
C GLY A 221 5.44 -1.80 14.31
N TYR A 222 6.37 -2.36 15.08
CA TYR A 222 7.53 -1.66 15.65
C TYR A 222 8.83 -2.43 15.39
N GLY A 223 9.91 -1.67 15.27
CA GLY A 223 11.27 -2.18 15.06
C GLY A 223 12.32 -1.29 15.74
N SER A 224 13.56 -1.35 15.26
CA SER A 224 14.72 -0.75 15.94
C SER A 224 15.06 0.66 15.48
N MET A 225 15.72 1.41 16.37
CA MET A 225 16.56 2.56 16.01
C MET A 225 17.98 2.05 15.70
N MET A 226 18.23 1.69 14.43
CA MET A 226 19.53 1.18 13.94
C MET A 226 20.15 0.06 14.79
N ASP A 227 19.33 -0.83 15.36
CA ASP A 227 19.77 -2.05 16.05
C ASP A 227 20.70 -1.84 17.27
N CYS A 228 20.80 -0.61 17.77
CA CYS A 228 21.70 -0.22 18.87
C CYS A 228 21.25 -0.64 20.29
N SER A 229 20.03 -1.15 20.45
CA SER A 229 19.40 -1.46 21.74
C SER A 229 18.85 -2.88 21.78
N PRO A 230 18.58 -3.48 22.95
CA PRO A 230 17.89 -4.76 23.08
C PRO A 230 16.38 -4.60 22.82
N TYR A 231 16.03 -4.18 21.61
CA TYR A 231 14.65 -4.01 21.16
C TYR A 231 14.01 -5.37 20.82
N HIS A 232 12.69 -5.41 20.68
CA HIS A 232 11.97 -6.55 20.10
C HIS A 232 11.08 -6.05 18.96
N GLY A 233 10.96 -6.78 17.86
CA GLY A 233 9.94 -6.48 16.85
C GLY A 233 8.54 -6.76 17.42
N TRP A 234 7.66 -5.76 17.42
CA TRP A 234 6.29 -5.91 17.96
C TRP A 234 5.23 -5.80 16.88
N LEU A 235 4.17 -6.60 17.03
CA LEU A 235 2.88 -6.37 16.38
C LEU A 235 1.83 -6.15 17.47
N VAL A 236 1.33 -4.92 17.57
CA VAL A 236 0.27 -4.51 18.51
C VAL A 236 -1.07 -4.50 17.79
N GLY A 237 -2.10 -5.08 18.39
CA GLY A 237 -3.46 -5.15 17.87
C GLY A 237 -4.48 -4.48 18.81
N VAL A 238 -5.21 -3.49 18.30
CA VAL A 238 -6.21 -2.71 19.07
C VAL A 238 -7.59 -2.86 18.43
N PRO A 239 -8.59 -3.45 19.11
CA PRO A 239 -9.98 -3.46 18.65
C PRO A 239 -10.53 -2.04 18.59
N ILE A 240 -11.01 -1.61 17.42
CA ILE A 240 -11.40 -0.23 17.15
C ILE A 240 -12.64 0.19 17.96
N ASP A 241 -13.59 -0.73 18.14
CA ASP A 241 -14.79 -0.55 18.99
C ASP A 241 -14.51 -0.64 20.51
N ASN A 242 -13.33 -1.11 20.91
CA ASN A 242 -12.96 -1.34 22.31
C ASN A 242 -11.45 -1.20 22.53
N PRO A 243 -10.88 0.03 22.41
CA PRO A 243 -9.43 0.24 22.40
C PRO A 243 -8.74 -0.11 23.73
N ALA A 244 -9.51 -0.27 24.82
CA ALA A 244 -9.05 -0.83 26.10
C ALA A 244 -8.80 -2.36 26.08
N LYS A 245 -8.82 -2.99 24.89
CA LYS A 245 -8.52 -4.42 24.67
C LYS A 245 -7.33 -4.64 23.73
N VAL A 246 -6.27 -3.86 23.95
CA VAL A 246 -4.95 -4.07 23.36
C VAL A 246 -4.51 -5.54 23.52
N THR A 247 -3.94 -6.07 22.46
CA THR A 247 -3.29 -7.38 22.36
C THR A 247 -1.95 -7.19 21.66
N ALA A 248 -0.96 -8.04 21.94
CA ALA A 248 0.38 -7.85 21.39
C ALA A 248 1.10 -9.18 21.15
N TRP A 249 2.00 -9.16 20.19
CA TRP A 249 3.01 -10.18 19.94
C TRP A 249 4.39 -9.52 19.82
N ALA A 250 5.43 -10.21 20.29
CA ALA A 250 6.83 -9.79 20.15
C ALA A 250 7.71 -10.92 19.62
N ALA A 251 8.61 -10.58 18.70
CA ALA A 251 9.70 -11.44 18.27
C ALA A 251 10.77 -11.60 19.37
N ALA A 252 11.62 -12.62 19.22
CA ALA A 252 12.85 -12.75 19.98
C ALA A 252 12.75 -12.69 21.51
N THR A 253 11.65 -13.19 22.09
CA THR A 253 11.35 -13.08 23.54
C THR A 253 12.36 -13.76 24.49
N LYS A 254 13.35 -14.50 23.98
CA LYS A 254 14.48 -15.05 24.77
C LYS A 254 15.84 -14.37 24.48
N THR A 255 15.88 -13.50 23.49
CA THR A 255 17.06 -12.73 23.07
C THR A 255 16.64 -11.27 22.88
N HIS A 256 16.82 -10.70 21.69
CA HIS A 256 16.30 -9.41 21.22
C HIS A 256 16.35 -9.43 19.68
N GLY A 257 15.75 -8.44 19.02
CA GLY A 257 15.70 -8.35 17.56
C GLY A 257 14.32 -8.63 16.95
N GLY A 258 14.33 -9.01 15.67
CA GLY A 258 13.15 -9.42 14.91
C GLY A 258 12.33 -8.24 14.39
N ALA A 259 12.94 -7.07 14.17
CA ALA A 259 12.26 -5.81 13.90
C ALA A 259 11.20 -5.92 12.79
N ILE A 260 10.00 -5.40 13.03
CA ILE A 260 9.02 -5.15 11.97
C ILE A 260 9.24 -3.71 11.54
N TRP A 261 10.00 -3.50 10.46
CA TRP A 261 10.53 -2.17 10.11
C TRP A 261 10.34 -1.74 8.64
N GLY A 262 10.05 -2.67 7.73
CA GLY A 262 9.78 -2.38 6.32
C GLY A 262 8.56 -1.45 6.15
N VAL A 263 8.71 -0.42 5.30
CA VAL A 263 7.70 0.65 5.15
C VAL A 263 6.32 0.18 4.71
N GLY A 264 6.24 -0.86 3.87
CA GLY A 264 4.96 -1.47 3.46
C GLY A 264 4.12 -2.00 4.63
N GLY A 265 4.77 -2.28 5.76
CA GLY A 265 4.13 -2.59 7.04
C GLY A 265 3.22 -3.81 7.01
N ILE A 266 2.02 -3.67 7.59
CA ILE A 266 1.11 -4.79 7.77
C ILE A 266 0.31 -5.01 6.49
N ALA A 267 0.55 -6.11 5.77
CA ALA A 267 -0.33 -6.52 4.66
C ALA A 267 -1.47 -7.43 5.17
N SER A 268 -2.52 -7.65 4.38
CA SER A 268 -3.65 -8.53 4.75
C SER A 268 -4.34 -9.16 3.54
N ASP A 269 -4.86 -10.38 3.71
CA ASP A 269 -5.60 -11.17 2.72
C ASP A 269 -7.14 -11.04 2.88
N GLY A 270 -7.62 -9.96 3.50
CA GLY A 270 -9.00 -9.75 3.92
C GLY A 270 -9.37 -10.40 5.25
N LYS A 271 -8.46 -11.17 5.88
CA LYS A 271 -8.76 -11.98 7.07
C LYS A 271 -7.61 -12.05 8.09
N ASN A 272 -6.38 -12.15 7.62
CA ASN A 272 -5.19 -12.39 8.43
C ASN A 272 -4.14 -11.30 8.11
N PRO A 273 -3.57 -10.59 9.10
CA PRO A 273 -2.44 -9.71 8.86
C PRO A 273 -1.14 -10.52 8.64
N PHE A 274 -0.28 -9.99 7.79
CA PHE A 274 1.05 -10.48 7.48
C PHE A 274 2.08 -9.40 7.82
N VAL A 275 3.22 -9.81 8.38
CA VAL A 275 4.40 -8.96 8.58
C VAL A 275 5.65 -9.68 8.10
N THR A 276 6.75 -8.94 8.02
CA THR A 276 8.10 -9.49 7.92
C THR A 276 8.97 -9.01 9.06
N THR A 277 9.80 -9.90 9.59
CA THR A 277 10.76 -9.59 10.67
C THR A 277 12.19 -9.50 10.13
N GLY A 278 13.01 -8.68 10.80
CA GLY A 278 14.46 -8.59 10.59
C GLY A 278 15.27 -9.57 11.42
N ASN A 279 16.57 -9.32 11.54
CA ASN A 279 17.56 -10.12 12.25
C ASN A 279 17.31 -10.27 13.77
N THR A 280 17.78 -11.38 14.36
CA THR A 280 17.64 -11.74 15.80
C THR A 280 18.98 -11.96 16.52
N PHE A 281 20.06 -11.40 15.96
CA PHE A 281 21.43 -11.40 16.50
C PHE A 281 22.06 -12.79 16.68
N SER A 282 21.76 -13.70 15.76
CA SER A 282 22.27 -15.07 15.64
C SER A 282 22.02 -15.97 16.87
N PRO A 283 20.74 -16.20 17.21
CA PRO A 283 20.35 -17.05 18.32
C PRO A 283 20.64 -18.55 18.04
N PRO A 284 20.78 -19.39 19.09
CA PRO A 284 21.11 -20.82 18.93
C PRO A 284 19.96 -21.65 18.35
N ASP A 285 18.72 -21.20 18.55
CA ASP A 285 17.48 -21.71 17.94
C ASP A 285 16.81 -20.53 17.22
N TRP A 286 15.99 -20.76 16.19
CA TRP A 286 15.22 -19.69 15.54
C TRP A 286 14.33 -18.94 16.55
N GLN A 287 14.30 -17.60 16.46
CA GLN A 287 13.61 -16.71 17.42
C GLN A 287 12.69 -15.68 16.73
N ASP A 288 11.91 -16.17 15.75
CA ASP A 288 10.92 -15.39 14.99
C ASP A 288 11.51 -14.30 14.06
N GLY A 289 12.83 -14.27 13.88
CA GLY A 289 13.56 -13.40 12.95
C GLY A 289 13.56 -13.88 11.50
N GLU A 290 13.93 -12.99 10.59
CA GLU A 290 14.15 -13.25 9.15
C GLU A 290 12.97 -14.01 8.49
N ALA A 291 11.74 -13.65 8.87
CA ALA A 291 10.55 -14.43 8.56
C ALA A 291 9.46 -13.62 7.83
N VAL A 292 8.60 -14.32 7.10
CA VAL A 292 7.21 -13.92 6.83
C VAL A 292 6.33 -14.56 7.89
N ILE A 293 5.49 -13.79 8.59
CA ILE A 293 4.57 -14.32 9.61
C ILE A 293 3.12 -13.89 9.30
N ARG A 294 2.21 -14.85 9.26
CA ARG A 294 0.75 -14.70 9.18
C ARG A 294 0.16 -14.89 10.58
N PHE A 295 -0.62 -13.94 11.08
CA PHE A 295 -1.26 -14.04 12.38
C PHE A 295 -2.75 -14.36 12.25
N LEU A 296 -3.31 -15.03 13.24
CA LEU A 296 -4.76 -15.03 13.44
C LEU A 296 -5.18 -13.70 14.11
N PRO A 297 -6.43 -13.23 13.96
CA PRO A 297 -6.87 -11.94 14.49
C PRO A 297 -6.61 -11.77 16.00
N GLY A 298 -6.06 -10.61 16.39
CA GLY A 298 -5.66 -10.29 17.77
C GLY A 298 -4.18 -10.59 18.07
N PRO A 299 -3.27 -10.02 17.25
CA PRO A 299 -2.19 -10.73 16.54
C PRO A 299 -1.71 -12.02 17.22
N ILE A 300 -2.43 -13.13 16.98
CA ILE A 300 -2.09 -14.43 17.55
C ILE A 300 -1.18 -15.19 16.58
N PHE A 301 0.10 -15.30 16.93
CA PHE A 301 1.02 -16.22 16.25
C PHE A 301 0.72 -17.67 16.67
N SER A 302 0.57 -18.57 15.69
CA SER A 302 0.17 -19.97 15.94
C SER A 302 1.35 -20.92 16.16
N GLY A 303 2.57 -20.54 15.79
CA GLY A 303 3.73 -21.43 15.71
C GLY A 303 3.61 -22.54 14.64
N SER A 304 2.57 -22.51 13.80
CA SER A 304 2.36 -23.50 12.74
C SER A 304 3.21 -23.20 11.52
N PRO A 305 3.92 -24.16 10.91
CA PRO A 305 4.60 -23.99 9.63
C PRO A 305 3.69 -23.55 8.47
N ALA A 306 2.36 -23.65 8.59
CA ALA A 306 1.44 -23.08 7.60
C ALA A 306 1.34 -21.54 7.69
N ASP A 307 1.69 -20.96 8.84
CA ASP A 307 1.50 -19.56 9.23
C ASP A 307 2.81 -18.77 9.36
N TYR A 308 3.97 -19.37 9.07
CA TYR A 308 5.23 -18.63 8.86
C TYR A 308 6.07 -19.25 7.76
N TRP A 309 6.96 -18.45 7.16
CA TRP A 309 8.04 -18.92 6.29
C TRP A 309 9.35 -18.26 6.69
N VAL A 310 10.44 -19.03 6.64
CA VAL A 310 11.81 -18.64 6.96
C VAL A 310 12.74 -19.29 5.94
N PRO A 311 13.71 -18.58 5.34
CA PRO A 311 14.66 -19.17 4.42
C PRO A 311 15.59 -20.16 5.11
N GLU A 312 16.05 -21.19 4.42
CA GLU A 312 16.95 -22.21 5.00
C GLU A 312 18.31 -21.63 5.44
N ASP A 313 18.72 -20.49 4.89
CA ASP A 313 19.91 -19.74 5.28
C ASP A 313 19.64 -18.55 6.21
N TRP A 314 18.49 -18.51 6.90
CA TRP A 314 18.11 -17.42 7.83
C TRP A 314 19.23 -17.01 8.79
N LEU A 315 19.91 -17.96 9.43
CA LEU A 315 21.00 -17.68 10.39
C LEU A 315 22.19 -16.95 9.74
N THR A 316 22.37 -17.11 8.43
CA THR A 316 23.36 -16.33 7.66
C THR A 316 22.89 -14.89 7.45
N LEU A 317 21.59 -14.68 7.17
CA LEU A 317 21.03 -13.33 7.06
C LEU A 317 21.13 -12.59 8.41
N ASP A 318 20.76 -13.31 9.47
CA ASP A 318 20.78 -12.90 10.88
C ASP A 318 22.19 -12.52 11.38
N SER A 319 23.23 -13.17 10.85
CA SER A 319 24.66 -12.90 11.13
C SER A 319 25.25 -11.71 10.36
N PHE A 320 24.67 -11.33 9.22
CA PHE A 320 25.26 -10.33 8.31
C PHE A 320 24.43 -9.05 8.15
N ASP A 321 23.35 -8.89 8.92
CA ASP A 321 22.37 -7.82 8.76
C ASP A 321 21.78 -7.79 7.34
N TRP A 322 21.28 -8.93 6.87
CA TRP A 322 20.71 -9.08 5.52
C TRP A 322 19.18 -9.15 5.49
N ASP A 323 18.52 -8.63 6.53
CA ASP A 323 17.06 -8.47 6.71
C ASP A 323 16.19 -8.79 5.51
N LEU A 324 15.46 -9.91 5.60
CA LEU A 324 14.34 -10.25 4.74
C LEU A 324 13.23 -9.18 4.79
N GLY A 325 13.06 -8.56 5.96
CA GLY A 325 11.94 -7.65 6.25
C GLY A 325 12.07 -6.21 5.79
N SER A 326 13.13 -5.85 5.05
CA SER A 326 13.44 -4.47 4.67
C SER A 326 12.43 -3.79 3.75
N SER A 327 11.57 -4.56 3.08
CA SER A 327 10.48 -4.03 2.23
C SER A 327 9.06 -4.20 2.80
N GLY A 328 8.87 -5.04 3.82
CA GLY A 328 7.55 -5.56 4.19
C GLY A 328 7.08 -6.72 3.29
N PRO A 329 6.00 -7.44 3.65
CA PRO A 329 5.38 -8.44 2.80
C PRO A 329 4.50 -7.79 1.73
N LEU A 330 4.67 -8.19 0.47
CA LEU A 330 3.81 -7.82 -0.65
C LEU A 330 2.94 -9.03 -1.04
N LEU A 331 1.61 -8.90 -1.04
CA LEU A 331 0.72 -10.00 -1.39
C LEU A 331 0.41 -9.97 -2.88
N VAL A 332 0.70 -11.07 -3.59
CA VAL A 332 0.62 -11.14 -5.06
C VAL A 332 -0.26 -12.30 -5.49
N ASP A 333 -1.19 -12.05 -6.40
CA ASP A 333 -2.05 -13.08 -6.99
C ASP A 333 -1.70 -13.32 -8.47
N VAL A 334 -1.46 -14.58 -8.82
CA VAL A 334 -1.17 -15.07 -10.17
C VAL A 334 -2.23 -16.14 -10.53
N PRO A 335 -3.42 -15.74 -11.01
CA PRO A 335 -4.65 -16.57 -10.93
C PRO A 335 -4.68 -17.89 -11.72
N VAL A 336 -3.66 -18.16 -12.55
CA VAL A 336 -3.54 -19.40 -13.34
C VAL A 336 -2.33 -20.25 -12.92
N ALA A 337 -1.54 -19.79 -11.95
CA ALA A 337 -0.42 -20.52 -11.39
C ALA A 337 -0.85 -21.46 -10.25
N THR A 338 0.08 -22.24 -9.72
CA THR A 338 -0.14 -23.16 -8.59
C THR A 338 1.15 -23.28 -7.77
N PRO A 339 1.23 -22.67 -6.58
CA PRO A 339 0.20 -21.83 -5.92
C PRO A 339 -0.11 -20.54 -6.70
N SER A 340 -1.37 -20.09 -6.61
CA SER A 340 -1.84 -18.83 -7.21
C SER A 340 -1.75 -17.63 -6.27
N HIS A 341 -1.80 -17.87 -4.96
CA HIS A 341 -1.73 -16.86 -3.91
C HIS A 341 -0.32 -16.84 -3.32
N LEU A 342 0.34 -15.69 -3.39
CA LEU A 342 1.75 -15.56 -3.05
C LEU A 342 1.98 -14.44 -2.03
N VAL A 343 3.07 -14.58 -1.27
CA VAL A 343 3.75 -13.49 -0.58
C VAL A 343 5.10 -13.30 -1.26
N VAL A 344 5.48 -12.04 -1.49
CA VAL A 344 6.78 -11.66 -2.01
C VAL A 344 7.52 -10.85 -0.95
N THR A 345 8.79 -11.18 -0.73
CA THR A 345 9.71 -10.38 0.09
C THR A 345 10.96 -10.02 -0.70
N LEU A 346 11.56 -8.89 -0.32
CA LEU A 346 12.69 -8.26 -0.97
C LEU A 346 13.60 -7.70 0.12
N GLY A 347 14.76 -8.35 0.33
CA GLY A 347 15.61 -8.14 1.51
C GLY A 347 16.87 -7.30 1.26
N LYS A 348 17.59 -6.97 2.36
CA LYS A 348 18.99 -6.50 2.28
C LYS A 348 19.89 -7.56 1.63
N ASP A 349 19.54 -8.85 1.69
CA ASP A 349 20.20 -9.97 0.98
C ASP A 349 20.21 -9.86 -0.56
N ARG A 350 19.43 -8.91 -1.12
CA ARG A 350 19.27 -8.59 -2.54
C ARG A 350 18.46 -9.60 -3.34
N ARG A 351 17.78 -10.52 -2.66
CA ARG A 351 16.92 -11.52 -3.27
C ARG A 351 15.47 -11.06 -3.31
N MET A 352 14.75 -11.56 -4.31
CA MET A 352 13.30 -11.68 -4.29
C MET A 352 12.98 -13.12 -3.90
N ASN A 353 12.18 -13.30 -2.84
CA ASN A 353 11.63 -14.58 -2.45
C ASN A 353 10.13 -14.60 -2.75
N VAL A 354 9.62 -15.72 -3.27
CA VAL A 354 8.22 -15.95 -3.59
C VAL A 354 7.73 -17.14 -2.77
N VAL A 355 6.74 -16.92 -1.91
CA VAL A 355 6.26 -17.87 -0.90
C VAL A 355 4.77 -18.16 -1.14
N ASN A 356 4.30 -19.37 -0.83
CA ASN A 356 2.89 -19.75 -0.93
C ASN A 356 2.06 -19.11 0.19
N ARG A 357 1.16 -18.16 -0.12
CA ARG A 357 0.34 -17.45 0.88
C ARG A 357 -0.64 -18.36 1.61
N ASP A 358 -1.08 -19.45 0.98
CA ASP A 358 -2.06 -20.36 1.58
C ASP A 358 -1.41 -21.25 2.67
N ASN A 359 -0.15 -21.67 2.45
CA ASN A 359 0.64 -22.49 3.38
C ASN A 359 2.12 -22.10 3.26
N LEU A 360 2.60 -21.27 4.18
CA LEU A 360 3.87 -20.56 4.07
C LEU A 360 5.11 -21.47 4.04
N GLY A 361 5.16 -22.53 4.86
CA GLY A 361 6.10 -23.65 4.74
C GLY A 361 7.00 -23.92 5.95
N GLY A 362 7.12 -22.96 6.88
CA GLY A 362 8.07 -22.99 7.98
C GLY A 362 9.49 -22.63 7.54
N ILE A 363 10.50 -23.21 8.17
CA ILE A 363 11.89 -23.12 7.70
C ILE A 363 12.02 -24.03 6.47
N SER A 364 12.03 -23.45 5.27
CA SER A 364 12.02 -24.21 4.01
C SER A 364 12.50 -23.39 2.81
N ALA A 365 12.88 -24.07 1.72
CA ALA A 365 13.02 -23.40 0.43
C ALA A 365 11.70 -22.69 0.02
N PRO A 366 11.76 -21.49 -0.58
CA PRO A 366 10.58 -20.79 -1.11
C PRO A 366 10.09 -21.41 -2.43
N VAL A 367 8.93 -20.98 -2.92
CA VAL A 367 8.35 -21.41 -4.22
C VAL A 367 9.28 -20.99 -5.37
N ALA A 368 9.85 -19.79 -5.28
CA ALA A 368 10.96 -19.35 -6.12
C ALA A 368 11.84 -18.35 -5.36
N VAL A 369 13.13 -18.31 -5.72
CA VAL A 369 14.08 -17.29 -5.24
C VAL A 369 15.03 -16.89 -6.37
N SER A 370 15.39 -15.62 -6.42
CA SER A 370 16.44 -15.09 -7.29
C SER A 370 17.16 -13.95 -6.58
N ILE A 371 18.47 -13.81 -6.78
CA ILE A 371 19.12 -12.50 -6.64
C ILE A 371 18.52 -11.60 -7.73
N VAL A 372 18.09 -10.39 -7.38
CA VAL A 372 17.41 -9.48 -8.31
C VAL A 372 18.02 -8.08 -8.38
N ALA A 373 18.99 -7.80 -7.51
CA ALA A 373 19.76 -6.55 -7.45
C ALA A 373 21.23 -6.85 -7.10
N ASP A 374 22.13 -5.93 -7.45
CA ASP A 374 23.54 -6.00 -7.05
C ASP A 374 23.76 -5.57 -5.58
N THR A 375 22.82 -4.77 -5.05
CA THR A 375 22.88 -4.01 -3.79
C THR A 375 21.56 -4.08 -3.00
N THR A 376 21.57 -3.64 -1.74
CA THR A 376 20.47 -3.83 -0.77
C THR A 376 19.13 -3.22 -1.23
N ILE A 377 18.01 -3.81 -0.80
CA ILE A 377 16.67 -3.37 -1.20
C ILE A 377 15.93 -2.83 0.04
N ILE A 378 15.72 -1.51 0.14
CA ILE A 378 15.08 -0.86 1.30
C ILE A 378 14.03 0.17 0.82
N GLN A 379 12.79 -0.27 0.66
CA GLN A 379 11.70 0.43 -0.02
C GLN A 379 10.39 -0.36 0.07
N ALA A 380 9.24 0.22 -0.24
CA ALA A 380 8.02 -0.55 -0.49
C ALA A 380 7.92 -0.96 -1.96
N ALA A 381 7.82 -2.27 -2.23
CA ALA A 381 7.60 -2.77 -3.58
C ALA A 381 6.13 -2.63 -4.01
N VAL A 382 5.89 -2.80 -5.31
CA VAL A 382 4.54 -2.77 -5.93
C VAL A 382 4.31 -4.02 -6.77
N THR A 383 3.05 -4.43 -6.92
CA THR A 383 2.65 -5.48 -7.86
C THR A 383 1.57 -4.99 -8.82
N TYR A 384 1.68 -5.36 -10.08
CA TYR A 384 0.71 -5.05 -11.12
C TYR A 384 0.63 -6.16 -12.16
N ARG A 385 -0.44 -6.17 -12.96
CA ARG A 385 -0.66 -7.20 -13.99
C ARG A 385 -0.91 -6.54 -15.34
N THR A 386 -0.08 -6.87 -16.32
CA THR A 386 -0.29 -6.44 -17.71
C THR A 386 -1.02 -7.54 -18.47
N LYS A 387 -1.23 -7.35 -19.79
CA LYS A 387 -1.73 -8.43 -20.67
C LYS A 387 -0.69 -9.54 -20.94
N GLN A 388 0.53 -9.40 -20.40
CA GLN A 388 1.63 -10.35 -20.59
C GLN A 388 1.82 -11.22 -19.34
N ASP A 389 2.11 -10.61 -18.19
CA ASP A 389 2.48 -11.30 -16.95
C ASP A 389 2.04 -10.50 -15.70
N THR A 390 2.24 -11.07 -14.52
CA THR A 390 2.23 -10.32 -13.24
C THR A 390 3.65 -9.88 -12.92
N TYR A 391 3.83 -8.61 -12.55
CA TYR A 391 5.11 -7.96 -12.33
C TYR A 391 5.19 -7.46 -10.89
N VAL A 392 6.36 -7.62 -10.27
CA VAL A 392 6.75 -6.90 -9.05
C VAL A 392 7.84 -5.90 -9.43
N ALA A 393 7.62 -4.62 -9.11
CA ALA A 393 8.62 -3.57 -9.29
C ALA A 393 9.10 -3.02 -7.95
N PHE A 394 10.39 -2.68 -7.92
CA PHE A 394 11.12 -2.26 -6.73
C PHE A 394 12.40 -1.49 -7.13
N ARG A 395 12.93 -0.66 -6.23
CA ARG A 395 14.26 -0.05 -6.40
C ARG A 395 15.31 -0.75 -5.54
N ALA A 396 16.56 -0.82 -6.01
CA ALA A 396 17.69 -1.22 -5.17
C ALA A 396 18.49 0.03 -4.77
N ASN A 397 18.79 0.18 -3.48
CA ASN A 397 19.62 1.25 -2.92
C ASN A 397 21.04 1.13 -3.50
N ASN A 398 21.73 2.25 -3.75
CA ASN A 398 23.15 2.19 -4.12
C ASN A 398 23.86 3.51 -3.80
N ASP A 399 25.17 3.44 -3.50
CA ASP A 399 26.01 4.61 -3.26
C ASP A 399 26.34 5.34 -4.58
N GLY A 400 25.32 5.99 -5.16
CA GLY A 400 25.40 6.85 -6.35
C GLY A 400 24.96 6.23 -7.67
N ASN A 401 24.23 5.11 -7.68
CA ASN A 401 23.69 4.50 -8.91
C ASN A 401 22.44 3.63 -8.66
N THR A 402 21.30 4.26 -8.38
CA THR A 402 20.05 3.58 -8.04
C THR A 402 19.40 2.95 -9.28
N VAL A 403 18.87 1.73 -9.15
CA VAL A 403 18.23 0.99 -10.25
C VAL A 403 16.77 0.67 -9.91
N LEU A 404 15.85 1.10 -10.76
CA LEU A 404 14.44 0.68 -10.72
C LEU A 404 14.30 -0.59 -11.56
N SER A 405 13.84 -1.67 -10.93
CA SER A 405 13.71 -2.99 -11.53
C SER A 405 12.26 -3.42 -11.58
N ALA A 406 11.89 -4.22 -12.60
CA ALA A 406 10.71 -5.06 -12.54
C ALA A 406 11.05 -6.52 -12.88
N ARG A 407 10.52 -7.45 -12.09
CA ARG A 407 10.64 -8.89 -12.30
C ARG A 407 9.24 -9.48 -12.48
N ARG A 408 9.12 -10.45 -13.37
CA ARG A 408 7.86 -11.12 -13.67
C ARG A 408 7.74 -12.38 -12.81
N ILE A 409 6.59 -12.56 -12.18
CA ILE A 409 6.23 -13.82 -11.53
C ILE A 409 5.40 -14.60 -12.55
N THR A 410 6.00 -15.68 -13.05
CA THR A 410 5.48 -16.41 -14.20
C THR A 410 4.22 -17.20 -13.84
N ALA A 411 3.34 -17.33 -14.84
CA ALA A 411 2.10 -18.12 -14.79
C ALA A 411 2.33 -19.66 -14.84
N THR A 412 3.44 -20.16 -14.29
CA THR A 412 3.80 -21.58 -14.30
C THR A 412 3.42 -22.31 -13.01
N ASN A 413 3.54 -23.64 -13.02
CA ASN A 413 3.22 -24.51 -11.89
C ASN A 413 4.46 -25.34 -11.51
N PRO A 414 5.29 -24.91 -10.53
CA PRO A 414 5.17 -23.69 -9.71
C PRO A 414 5.54 -22.40 -10.46
N PRO A 415 5.18 -21.22 -9.93
CA PRO A 415 5.71 -19.93 -10.37
C PRO A 415 7.24 -19.88 -10.36
N THR A 416 7.82 -19.05 -11.23
CA THR A 416 9.24 -18.69 -11.21
C THR A 416 9.42 -17.18 -11.32
N ILE A 417 10.57 -16.67 -10.87
CA ILE A 417 10.97 -15.28 -11.07
C ILE A 417 11.69 -15.19 -12.42
N ALA A 418 11.21 -14.33 -13.31
CA ALA A 418 11.79 -14.09 -14.64
C ALA A 418 12.13 -12.61 -14.83
N THR A 419 13.09 -12.32 -15.71
CA THR A 419 13.43 -10.93 -16.08
C THR A 419 12.21 -10.22 -16.67
N GLY A 420 11.88 -9.06 -16.10
CA GLY A 420 10.99 -8.07 -16.71
C GLY A 420 11.82 -7.03 -17.44
N TRP A 421 12.18 -5.96 -16.74
CA TRP A 421 12.98 -4.84 -17.25
C TRP A 421 13.79 -4.20 -16.12
N ASP A 422 14.76 -3.36 -16.50
CA ASP A 422 15.70 -2.67 -15.61
C ASP A 422 15.98 -1.26 -16.13
N VAL A 423 15.84 -0.26 -15.25
CA VAL A 423 16.14 1.15 -15.53
C VAL A 423 17.19 1.65 -14.55
N ASN A 424 18.37 1.95 -15.09
CA ASN A 424 19.41 2.69 -14.38
C ASN A 424 19.02 4.18 -14.33
N ARG A 425 18.87 4.77 -13.13
CA ARG A 425 18.60 6.20 -12.94
C ARG A 425 19.85 7.02 -12.58
N GLY A 426 21.00 6.37 -12.39
CA GLY A 426 22.26 7.01 -12.01
C GLY A 426 22.09 7.89 -10.76
N ALA A 427 22.47 9.16 -10.89
CA ALA A 427 22.35 10.17 -9.82
C ALA A 427 20.95 10.80 -9.69
N GLY A 428 19.96 10.41 -10.51
CA GLY A 428 18.56 10.84 -10.34
C GLY A 428 17.87 10.22 -9.13
N GLY A 429 18.48 9.19 -8.53
CA GLY A 429 17.98 8.49 -7.34
C GLY A 429 16.73 7.65 -7.60
N CYS A 430 16.11 7.12 -6.55
CA CYS A 430 14.83 6.38 -6.65
C CYS A 430 14.20 6.12 -5.28
N GLY A 431 13.00 6.66 -5.07
CA GLY A 431 12.13 6.35 -3.92
C GLY A 431 11.31 5.08 -4.12
N SER A 432 10.41 4.80 -3.18
CA SER A 432 9.49 3.65 -3.30
C SER A 432 8.53 3.83 -4.49
N PRO A 433 8.34 2.82 -5.36
CA PRO A 433 7.45 2.93 -6.50
C PRO A 433 5.96 2.96 -6.15
N PHE A 434 5.15 3.45 -7.09
CA PHE A 434 3.69 3.31 -7.16
C PHE A 434 3.26 3.05 -8.62
N VAL A 435 2.03 2.63 -8.88
CA VAL A 435 1.58 2.25 -10.24
C VAL A 435 0.25 2.90 -10.59
N THR A 436 0.15 3.51 -11.76
CA THR A 436 -1.15 3.94 -12.33
C THR A 436 -1.59 3.01 -13.46
N SER A 437 -2.91 2.83 -13.60
CA SER A 437 -3.54 2.21 -14.76
C SER A 437 -4.88 2.87 -15.07
N THR A 438 -5.29 2.88 -16.34
CA THR A 438 -6.61 3.37 -16.73
C THR A 438 -7.78 2.43 -16.37
N ASP A 439 -7.50 1.14 -16.12
CA ASP A 439 -8.53 0.11 -15.90
C ASP A 439 -8.05 -1.13 -15.10
N GLY A 440 -6.85 -1.09 -14.51
CA GLY A 440 -6.24 -2.22 -13.82
C GLY A 440 -5.52 -3.24 -14.74
N THR A 441 -5.49 -3.01 -16.07
CA THR A 441 -4.76 -3.87 -17.03
C THR A 441 -4.03 -3.10 -18.16
N ASN A 442 -4.48 -1.90 -18.51
CA ASN A 442 -3.95 -1.06 -19.60
C ASN A 442 -3.30 0.22 -19.08
N ASN A 443 -2.42 0.81 -19.90
CA ASN A 443 -1.61 1.99 -19.53
C ASN A 443 -0.93 1.82 -18.16
N MET A 444 -0.34 0.64 -17.90
CA MET A 444 0.46 0.42 -16.70
C MET A 444 1.70 1.31 -16.76
N ILE A 445 1.80 2.23 -15.80
CA ILE A 445 2.95 3.12 -15.64
C ILE A 445 3.45 2.95 -14.21
N VAL A 446 4.70 2.50 -14.05
CA VAL A 446 5.39 2.48 -12.77
C VAL A 446 6.01 3.86 -12.56
N TRP A 447 5.61 4.51 -11.46
CA TRP A 447 6.09 5.81 -11.07
C TRP A 447 7.04 5.72 -9.88
N VAL A 448 8.02 6.61 -9.83
CA VAL A 448 8.95 6.80 -8.71
C VAL A 448 9.27 8.28 -8.56
N VAL A 449 9.66 8.67 -7.35
CA VAL A 449 10.29 9.97 -7.11
C VAL A 449 11.81 9.84 -7.24
N GLY A 450 12.47 10.87 -7.78
CA GLY A 450 13.92 11.05 -7.76
C GLY A 450 14.40 11.53 -6.40
N THR A 451 14.13 10.73 -5.37
CA THR A 451 14.63 10.98 -4.03
C THR A 451 16.15 11.00 -4.02
N GLU A 452 16.72 11.51 -2.94
CA GLU A 452 18.08 11.19 -2.56
C GLU A 452 18.28 9.67 -2.40
N ASP A 453 19.53 9.23 -2.31
CA ASP A 453 19.93 7.87 -1.93
C ASP A 453 21.29 7.97 -1.23
N HIS A 454 21.30 7.76 0.09
CA HIS A 454 22.44 7.89 1.02
C HIS A 454 23.25 9.19 0.95
N ALA A 455 24.09 9.37 -0.08
CA ALA A 455 24.99 10.51 -0.27
C ALA A 455 24.82 11.24 -1.62
N THR A 456 23.80 10.87 -2.42
CA THR A 456 23.41 11.57 -3.64
C THR A 456 22.01 12.16 -3.51
N GLU A 457 21.82 13.43 -3.90
CA GLU A 457 20.61 14.23 -3.62
C GLU A 457 19.36 13.86 -4.44
N GLY A 458 19.52 13.04 -5.48
CA GLY A 458 18.47 12.74 -6.46
C GLY A 458 18.20 13.91 -7.42
N ASP A 459 17.19 13.75 -8.28
CA ASP A 459 16.72 14.84 -9.16
C ASP A 459 15.47 15.58 -8.63
N GLN A 460 14.92 15.13 -7.50
CA GLN A 460 13.78 15.68 -6.77
C GLN A 460 12.49 15.81 -7.62
N ARG A 461 12.27 14.91 -8.60
CA ARG A 461 11.12 14.96 -9.52
C ARG A 461 10.35 13.64 -9.61
N LEU A 462 9.18 13.65 -10.23
CA LEU A 462 8.45 12.44 -10.61
C LEU A 462 8.98 11.85 -11.92
N HIS A 463 9.07 10.52 -12.00
CA HIS A 463 9.42 9.77 -13.22
C HIS A 463 8.45 8.62 -13.41
N GLY A 464 8.09 8.33 -14.66
CA GLY A 464 7.12 7.31 -15.02
C GLY A 464 7.61 6.43 -16.16
N TYR A 465 7.44 5.11 -16.05
CA TYR A 465 7.96 4.10 -16.97
C TYR A 465 6.87 3.10 -17.38
N ASP A 466 6.84 2.67 -18.66
CA ASP A 466 5.91 1.65 -19.14
C ASP A 466 6.13 0.32 -18.41
N GLY A 467 5.08 -0.21 -17.78
CA GLY A 467 5.16 -1.41 -16.95
C GLY A 467 5.53 -2.69 -17.69
N ASN A 468 5.45 -2.74 -19.04
CA ASN A 468 5.86 -3.93 -19.79
C ASN A 468 7.36 -3.92 -20.11
N THR A 469 7.96 -2.74 -20.30
CA THR A 469 9.25 -2.54 -20.96
C THR A 469 10.28 -1.69 -20.21
N GLY A 470 9.87 -0.91 -19.21
CA GLY A 470 10.73 0.09 -18.56
C GLY A 470 11.01 1.33 -19.42
N ALA A 471 10.35 1.47 -20.57
CA ALA A 471 10.53 2.65 -21.43
C ALA A 471 10.00 3.92 -20.74
N VAL A 472 10.75 5.02 -20.85
CA VAL A 472 10.38 6.32 -20.26
C VAL A 472 9.06 6.82 -20.83
N VAL A 473 8.10 7.08 -19.95
CA VAL A 473 6.82 7.76 -20.24
C VAL A 473 6.88 9.21 -19.77
N TYR A 474 7.50 9.46 -18.61
CA TYR A 474 7.66 10.81 -18.05
C TYR A 474 9.04 10.94 -17.37
N ASP A 475 9.74 12.04 -17.67
CA ASP A 475 11.16 12.26 -17.35
C ASP A 475 11.34 13.58 -16.57
N GLY A 476 10.80 13.65 -15.36
CA GLY A 476 11.00 14.76 -14.44
C GLY A 476 10.27 16.09 -14.75
N GLY A 477 9.89 16.36 -16.00
CA GLY A 477 9.16 17.56 -16.41
C GLY A 477 9.98 18.86 -16.47
N GLY A 478 9.34 20.01 -16.30
CA GLY A 478 9.92 21.34 -16.48
C GLY A 478 10.69 21.89 -15.27
N SER A 479 10.83 23.22 -15.17
CA SER A 479 11.47 23.86 -14.01
C SER A 479 10.60 23.85 -12.75
N ASN A 480 9.29 23.65 -12.90
CA ASN A 480 8.31 23.86 -11.83
C ASN A 480 8.02 22.56 -11.06
N GLU A 481 8.25 21.42 -11.73
CA GLU A 481 8.03 20.05 -11.31
C GLU A 481 9.04 19.55 -10.27
N VAL A 482 9.98 20.39 -9.86
CA VAL A 482 10.94 20.15 -8.77
C VAL A 482 10.22 20.19 -7.42
N MET A 483 10.43 19.13 -6.62
CA MET A 483 10.02 19.00 -5.22
C MET A 483 11.21 19.28 -4.30
N ALA A 484 11.00 19.17 -2.98
CA ALA A 484 12.06 19.24 -1.98
C ALA A 484 11.63 18.42 -0.75
N GLY A 485 12.60 17.98 0.06
CA GLY A 485 12.34 17.26 1.31
C GLY A 485 11.74 15.86 1.09
N THR A 486 12.13 15.18 0.02
CA THR A 486 11.79 13.77 -0.17
C THR A 486 12.64 12.86 0.72
N HIS A 487 12.23 11.59 0.87
CA HIS A 487 12.94 10.58 1.64
C HIS A 487 13.06 9.23 0.92
N TYR A 488 14.29 8.73 0.78
CA TYR A 488 14.70 7.64 -0.10
C TYR A 488 13.96 6.31 0.09
N TYR A 489 13.58 5.98 1.32
CA TYR A 489 12.88 4.73 1.62
C TYR A 489 11.35 4.85 1.70
N SER A 490 10.78 6.04 1.82
CA SER A 490 9.34 6.19 2.13
C SER A 490 8.55 7.12 1.22
N THR A 491 9.17 8.11 0.57
CA THR A 491 8.45 8.96 -0.39
C THR A 491 7.99 8.10 -1.58
N THR A 492 6.67 8.04 -1.72
CA THR A 492 5.92 7.46 -2.83
C THR A 492 4.72 8.36 -3.12
N GLY A 493 4.03 8.14 -4.23
CA GLY A 493 2.86 8.92 -4.63
C GLY A 493 1.54 8.20 -4.34
N ILE A 494 0.48 9.00 -4.18
CA ILE A 494 -0.91 8.53 -4.26
C ILE A 494 -1.57 9.15 -5.48
N VAL A 495 -2.58 8.47 -6.03
CA VAL A 495 -3.30 8.95 -7.22
C VAL A 495 -4.80 8.92 -7.02
N ALA A 496 -5.45 10.05 -7.29
CA ALA A 496 -6.90 10.22 -7.25
C ALA A 496 -7.33 11.43 -8.10
N ARG A 497 -8.51 11.36 -8.74
CA ARG A 497 -9.12 12.45 -9.51
C ARG A 497 -8.18 13.08 -10.56
N GLY A 498 -7.43 12.25 -11.29
CA GLY A 498 -6.47 12.71 -12.31
C GLY A 498 -5.19 13.36 -11.76
N HIS A 499 -4.98 13.35 -10.44
CA HIS A 499 -3.81 13.97 -9.79
C HIS A 499 -2.92 12.93 -9.12
N ILE A 500 -1.60 13.09 -9.25
CA ILE A 500 -0.63 12.47 -8.37
C ILE A 500 -0.34 13.44 -7.22
N TYR A 501 -0.46 12.99 -5.98
CA TYR A 501 -0.02 13.74 -4.80
C TYR A 501 1.23 13.08 -4.20
N VAL A 502 2.24 13.90 -3.88
CA VAL A 502 3.51 13.48 -3.27
C VAL A 502 3.77 14.37 -2.05
N ALA A 503 4.18 13.79 -0.93
CA ALA A 503 4.61 14.54 0.23
C ALA A 503 6.13 14.69 0.28
N GLY A 504 6.59 15.87 0.69
CA GLY A 504 7.94 16.16 1.13
C GLY A 504 7.92 17.13 2.30
N ASP A 505 9.07 17.38 2.92
CA ASP A 505 9.18 18.17 4.14
C ASP A 505 8.56 19.56 4.00
N ASN A 506 7.63 19.88 4.91
CA ASN A 506 6.85 21.12 4.91
C ASN A 506 5.94 21.33 3.68
N LYS A 507 5.82 20.38 2.72
CA LYS A 507 4.93 20.55 1.56
C LYS A 507 4.41 19.26 0.91
N VAL A 508 3.09 19.20 0.70
CA VAL A 508 2.45 18.32 -0.27
C VAL A 508 2.44 18.99 -1.65
N TYR A 509 2.79 18.22 -2.67
CA TYR A 509 2.83 18.60 -4.08
C TYR A 509 1.73 17.85 -4.84
N ALA A 510 1.05 18.52 -5.77
CA ALA A 510 0.08 17.90 -6.68
C ALA A 510 0.55 18.04 -8.14
N PHE A 511 0.31 17.00 -8.94
CA PHE A 511 0.62 16.96 -10.36
C PHE A 511 -0.61 16.47 -11.13
N ALA A 512 -1.13 17.32 -12.02
CA ALA A 512 -2.33 17.03 -12.79
C ALA A 512 -1.99 16.32 -14.11
N ALA A 513 -2.71 15.24 -14.42
CA ALA A 513 -2.83 14.75 -15.78
C ALA A 513 -3.71 15.73 -16.57
N PRO A 514 -3.34 16.12 -17.81
CA PRO A 514 -4.13 17.05 -18.61
C PRO A 514 -5.52 16.47 -18.90
N GLU A 515 -6.56 17.31 -18.80
CA GLU A 515 -7.93 16.89 -19.07
C GLU A 515 -8.04 16.23 -20.46
N PRO A 516 -8.79 15.12 -20.60
CA PRO A 516 -8.95 14.46 -21.89
C PRO A 516 -9.70 15.39 -22.86
N THR A 517 -8.97 15.93 -23.84
CA THR A 517 -9.51 16.84 -24.86
C THR A 517 -10.84 16.31 -25.39
N PRO A 518 -11.97 17.04 -25.20
CA PRO A 518 -13.28 16.49 -25.49
C PRO A 518 -13.39 16.16 -26.98
N THR A 519 -13.54 14.87 -27.29
CA THR A 519 -13.72 14.38 -28.67
C THR A 519 -14.83 15.21 -29.33
N PRO A 520 -14.56 15.94 -30.43
CA PRO A 520 -15.54 16.84 -30.99
C PRO A 520 -16.77 16.06 -31.45
N THR A 521 -17.91 16.32 -30.80
CA THR A 521 -19.20 15.67 -31.10
C THR A 521 -19.45 15.72 -32.60
N PRO A 522 -19.60 14.58 -33.30
CA PRO A 522 -19.70 14.57 -34.75
C PRO A 522 -20.94 15.37 -35.17
N THR A 523 -20.72 16.49 -35.85
CA THR A 523 -21.78 17.38 -36.33
C THR A 523 -22.81 16.55 -37.10
N PRO A 524 -24.09 16.52 -36.69
CA PRO A 524 -25.06 15.61 -37.29
C PRO A 524 -25.24 15.95 -38.76
N THR A 525 -24.83 15.03 -39.64
CA THR A 525 -24.92 15.20 -41.09
C THR A 525 -26.36 15.56 -41.47
N PRO A 526 -26.62 16.70 -42.13
CA PRO A 526 -27.98 17.15 -42.39
C PRO A 526 -28.73 16.10 -43.22
N ARG A 527 -29.76 15.50 -42.61
CA ARG A 527 -30.57 14.47 -43.25
C ARG A 527 -31.16 15.03 -44.56
N PRO A 528 -30.93 14.40 -45.71
CA PRO A 528 -31.38 14.95 -46.99
C PRO A 528 -32.91 15.10 -46.98
N THR A 529 -33.37 16.32 -47.27
CA THR A 529 -34.80 16.65 -47.37
C THR A 529 -35.45 15.75 -48.42
N PRO A 530 -36.51 14.98 -48.07
CA PRO A 530 -37.13 14.08 -49.02
C PRO A 530 -37.76 14.86 -50.18
N THR A 531 -37.30 14.60 -51.40
CA THR A 531 -37.79 15.26 -52.62
C THR A 531 -39.31 15.10 -52.75
N PRO A 532 -40.09 16.18 -52.93
CA PRO A 532 -41.54 16.10 -52.99
C PRO A 532 -41.99 15.23 -54.17
N ARG A 533 -42.66 14.12 -53.87
CA ARG A 533 -43.18 13.19 -54.89
C ARG A 533 -44.26 13.90 -55.72
N PRO A 534 -44.15 13.92 -57.07
CA PRO A 534 -45.13 14.62 -57.90
C PRO A 534 -46.54 14.05 -57.71
N ARG A 535 -47.51 14.96 -57.54
CA ARG A 535 -48.92 14.63 -57.36
C ARG A 535 -49.48 14.07 -58.67
N PRO A 536 -50.13 12.89 -58.69
CA PRO A 536 -50.70 12.34 -59.91
C PRO A 536 -51.83 13.22 -60.44
N THR A 537 -51.81 13.51 -61.75
CA THR A 537 -52.84 14.27 -62.45
C THR A 537 -54.17 13.50 -62.45
N PRO A 538 -55.31 14.15 -62.16
CA PRO A 538 -56.62 13.50 -62.29
C PRO A 538 -56.90 13.10 -63.74
N ALA A 539 -57.35 11.87 -63.96
CA ALA A 539 -57.85 11.45 -65.27
C ALA A 539 -59.22 12.13 -65.54
N PRO A 540 -59.48 12.62 -66.76
CA PRO A 540 -60.79 13.16 -67.11
C PRO A 540 -61.84 12.05 -67.13
N ARG A 541 -63.06 12.37 -66.68
CA ARG A 541 -64.27 11.57 -66.95
C ARG A 541 -65.10 12.25 -68.05
N PRO A 542 -65.84 11.46 -68.86
CA PRO A 542 -66.84 11.97 -69.79
C PRO A 542 -68.10 12.46 -69.05
#